data_AF-A0A3R9TVQ4-F1
#
_entry.id   AF-A0A3R9TVQ4-F1
#
_cell.length_a   1.000
_cell.length_b   1.000
_cell.length_c   1.000
_cell.angle_alpha   90.00
_cell.angle_beta   90.00
_cell.angle_gamma   90.00
#
_symmetry.space_group_name_H-M   'P 1'
#
loop_
_entity.id
_entity.type
_entity.pdbx_description
1 polymer ?
#
loop_
_entity_poly.entity_id
_entity_poly.type
_entity_poly.pdbx_seq_one_letter_code
_entity_poly.pdbx_strand_id
1 'polypeptide(L)'
;AAHPVAISAFKSATINNMCQSVVTPDVPLIGTISLQLKAGTGKAPVEAENLYIDVAQLDADAEFKNINIGVAAGESTKGPGIKKGDQANPYGFSQEADSATLKNVKQTAWATTAGTFKLSGLSMKLHKGVKECY
;
A
#
# COMPACT_ATOMS: atom_id res chain seq x y z
N ALA A 1 10.39 17.06 3.86
CA ALA A 1 11.05 17.10 2.54
C ALA A 1 10.08 16.52 1.51
N ALA A 2 10.27 16.78 0.22
CA ALA A 2 9.51 16.07 -0.81
C ALA A 2 10.02 14.63 -0.92
N HIS A 3 9.12 13.66 -1.02
CA HIS A 3 9.45 12.23 -1.10
C HIS A 3 8.96 11.68 -2.45
N PRO A 4 9.83 11.10 -3.29
CA PRO A 4 9.39 10.45 -4.52
C PRO A 4 8.59 9.19 -4.17
N VAL A 5 7.43 9.04 -4.81
CA VAL A 5 6.54 7.90 -4.62
C VAL A 5 5.99 7.44 -5.95
N ALA A 6 5.76 6.13 -6.07
CA ALA A 6 4.95 5.52 -7.12
C ALA A 6 3.53 5.33 -6.57
N ILE A 7 2.53 5.70 -7.36
CA ILE A 7 1.12 5.56 -6.98
C ILE A 7 0.65 4.17 -7.39
N SER A 8 0.18 3.39 -6.41
CA SER A 8 -0.55 2.15 -6.66
C SER A 8 -2.02 2.34 -6.30
N ALA A 9 -2.91 2.23 -7.29
CA ALA A 9 -4.34 2.43 -7.13
C ALA A 9 -5.13 1.18 -7.53
N PHE A 10 -6.02 0.71 -6.65
CA PHE A 10 -6.84 -0.47 -6.85
C PHE A 10 -8.31 -0.14 -6.55
N LYS A 11 -9.21 -0.47 -7.48
CA LYS A 11 -10.64 -0.29 -7.27
C LYS A 11 -11.16 -1.17 -6.13
N SER A 12 -10.71 -2.42 -6.12
CA SER A 12 -10.90 -3.36 -5.01
C SER A 12 -9.60 -4.14 -4.80
N ALA A 13 -9.33 -4.50 -3.54
CA ALA A 13 -8.19 -5.33 -3.19
C ALA A 13 -8.56 -6.33 -2.09
N THR A 14 -7.98 -7.52 -2.19
CA THR A 14 -8.06 -8.56 -1.16
C THR A 14 -6.65 -8.85 -0.67
N ILE A 15 -6.42 -8.69 0.63
CA ILE A 15 -5.08 -8.83 1.23
C ILE A 15 -5.13 -9.95 2.27
N ASN A 16 -4.27 -10.96 2.10
CA ASN A 16 -4.12 -12.06 3.03
C ASN A 16 -2.86 -11.85 3.87
N ASN A 17 -2.92 -12.21 5.15
CA ASN A 17 -1.78 -12.13 6.08
C ASN A 17 -1.12 -10.74 6.13
N MET A 18 -1.92 -9.68 6.11
CA MET A 18 -1.41 -8.31 6.15
C MET A 18 -0.60 -8.08 7.44
N CYS A 19 0.64 -7.57 7.30
CA CYS A 19 1.41 -7.01 8.40
C CYS A 19 1.84 -5.58 8.05
N GLN A 20 1.49 -4.63 8.89
CA GLN A 20 1.94 -3.24 8.77
C GLN A 20 2.68 -2.87 10.04
N SER A 21 3.76 -2.13 9.90
CA SER A 21 4.47 -1.57 11.04
C SER A 21 4.87 -0.12 10.82
N VAL A 22 4.87 0.65 11.89
CA VAL A 22 5.39 2.02 11.91
C VAL A 22 6.38 2.13 13.05
N VAL A 23 7.60 2.55 12.73
CA VAL A 23 8.64 2.84 13.72
C VAL A 23 8.57 4.32 14.08
N THR A 24 8.37 4.61 15.37
CA THR A 24 8.39 5.97 15.90
C THR A 24 9.65 6.12 16.76
N PRO A 25 10.70 6.79 16.25
CA PRO A 25 11.89 7.07 17.04
C PRO A 25 11.62 8.13 18.11
N ASP A 26 12.53 8.20 19.08
CA ASP A 26 12.64 9.30 20.06
C ASP A 26 11.37 9.65 20.84
N VAL A 27 10.55 8.64 21.17
CA VAL A 27 9.40 8.85 22.06
C VAL A 27 9.91 9.21 23.46
N PRO A 28 9.50 10.37 24.03
CA PRO A 28 9.98 10.82 25.32
C PRO A 28 9.86 9.74 26.39
N LEU A 29 10.93 9.51 27.16
CA LEU A 29 11.03 8.54 28.26
C LEU A 29 10.97 7.04 27.85
N ILE A 30 10.61 6.71 26.61
CA ILE A 30 10.40 5.33 26.14
C ILE A 30 11.43 4.91 25.09
N GLY A 31 12.02 5.88 24.37
CA GLY A 31 12.94 5.63 23.26
C GLY A 31 12.18 5.29 21.97
N THR A 32 12.77 4.49 21.09
CA THR A 32 12.10 4.05 19.86
C THR A 32 11.00 3.03 20.19
N ILE A 33 9.84 3.18 19.56
CA ILE A 33 8.74 2.20 19.61
C ILE A 33 8.36 1.76 18.20
N SER A 34 7.71 0.60 18.10
CA SER A 34 7.09 0.15 16.85
C SER A 34 5.63 -0.22 17.09
N LEU A 35 4.75 0.39 16.31
CA LEU A 35 3.35 -0.04 16.19
C LEU A 35 3.28 -1.14 15.14
N GLN A 36 2.70 -2.29 15.47
CA GLN A 36 2.46 -3.40 14.55
C GLN A 36 0.96 -3.67 14.43
N LEU A 37 0.47 -3.76 13.20
CA LEU A 37 -0.89 -4.10 12.82
C LEU A 37 -0.85 -5.39 12.01
N LYS A 38 -1.68 -6.37 12.40
CA LYS A 38 -1.89 -7.61 11.64
C LYS A 38 -3.38 -7.80 11.37
N ALA A 39 -3.73 -8.24 10.16
CA ALA A 39 -5.10 -8.59 9.81
C ALA A 39 -5.12 -9.61 8.67
N GLY A 40 -6.27 -10.24 8.44
CA GLY A 40 -6.44 -11.22 7.37
C GLY A 40 -5.61 -12.51 7.56
N THR A 41 -5.23 -12.84 8.79
CA THR A 41 -4.42 -14.04 9.11
C THR A 41 -5.26 -15.31 9.33
N GLY A 42 -6.59 -15.19 9.28
CA GLY A 42 -7.54 -16.28 9.45
C GLY A 42 -8.20 -16.68 8.14
N LYS A 43 -9.44 -17.17 8.22
CA LYS A 43 -10.23 -17.56 7.03
C LYS A 43 -10.73 -16.37 6.21
N ALA A 44 -10.87 -15.20 6.83
CA ALA A 44 -11.38 -13.99 6.19
C ALA A 44 -10.23 -13.04 5.87
N PRO A 45 -10.07 -12.61 4.60
CA PRO A 45 -9.04 -11.66 4.21
C PRO A 45 -9.39 -10.22 4.65
N VAL A 46 -8.43 -9.32 4.49
CA VAL A 46 -8.68 -7.88 4.46
C VAL A 46 -9.31 -7.52 3.11
N GLU A 47 -10.34 -6.67 3.14
CA GLU A 47 -11.00 -6.15 1.95
C GLU A 47 -10.82 -4.63 1.90
N ALA A 48 -10.41 -4.10 0.76
CA ALA A 48 -10.23 -2.68 0.55
C ALA A 48 -10.95 -2.23 -0.73
N GLU A 49 -11.56 -1.05 -0.68
CA GLU A 49 -12.17 -0.41 -1.85
C GLU A 49 -11.57 0.98 -2.06
N ASN A 50 -11.34 1.32 -3.33
CA ASN A 50 -10.66 2.55 -3.75
C ASN A 50 -9.34 2.75 -2.98
N LEU A 51 -8.53 1.68 -2.94
CA LEU A 51 -7.23 1.66 -2.27
C LEU A 51 -6.23 2.46 -3.11
N TYR A 52 -5.54 3.39 -2.47
CA TYR A 52 -4.56 4.28 -3.06
C TYR A 52 -3.35 4.34 -2.13
N ILE A 53 -2.19 3.96 -2.64
CA ILE A 53 -0.97 3.82 -1.85
C ILE A 53 0.15 4.61 -2.51
N ASP A 54 0.75 5.50 -1.73
CA ASP A 54 1.96 6.23 -2.10
C ASP A 54 3.17 5.38 -1.70
N VAL A 55 3.68 4.60 -2.65
CA VAL A 55 4.69 3.58 -2.41
C VAL A 55 6.08 4.15 -2.70
N ALA A 56 6.98 4.15 -1.72
CA ALA A 56 8.39 4.47 -1.93
C ALA A 56 9.20 3.27 -2.44
N GLN A 57 8.82 2.07 -2.00
CA GLN A 57 9.46 0.81 -2.39
C GLN A 57 8.43 -0.31 -2.39
N LEU A 58 8.47 -1.16 -3.42
CA LEU A 58 7.66 -2.37 -3.55
C LEU A 58 8.53 -3.51 -4.07
N ASP A 59 8.70 -4.54 -3.25
CA ASP A 59 9.30 -5.81 -3.62
C ASP A 59 8.21 -6.89 -3.58
N ALA A 60 7.94 -7.55 -4.70
CA ALA A 60 6.93 -8.61 -4.78
C ALA A 60 7.13 -9.47 -6.03
N ASP A 61 6.63 -10.71 -5.98
CA ASP A 61 6.35 -11.48 -7.20
C ASP A 61 4.99 -11.03 -7.74
N ALA A 62 4.94 -10.50 -8.97
CA ALA A 62 3.72 -9.91 -9.52
C ALA A 62 3.30 -10.59 -10.83
N GLU A 63 2.02 -10.95 -10.91
CA GLU A 63 1.36 -11.40 -12.13
C GLU A 63 0.23 -10.43 -12.49
N PHE A 64 0.25 -9.93 -13.71
CA PHE A 64 -0.76 -8.99 -14.21
C PHE A 64 -1.53 -9.61 -15.36
N LYS A 65 -2.85 -9.47 -15.33
CA LYS A 65 -3.73 -9.90 -16.42
C LYS A 65 -4.15 -8.69 -17.25
N ASN A 66 -3.97 -8.79 -18.56
CA ASN A 66 -4.34 -7.75 -19.53
C ASN A 66 -3.69 -6.39 -19.20
N ILE A 67 -2.38 -6.42 -18.94
CA ILE A 67 -1.59 -5.24 -18.59
C ILE A 67 -1.32 -4.36 -19.82
N ASN A 68 -1.55 -3.07 -19.66
CA ASN A 68 -1.09 -2.02 -20.55
C ASN A 68 0.10 -1.33 -19.88
N ILE A 69 1.24 -1.28 -20.58
CA ILE A 69 2.48 -0.68 -20.07
C ILE A 69 2.80 0.54 -20.92
N GLY A 70 3.19 1.65 -20.28
CA GLY A 70 3.55 2.89 -20.98
C GLY A 70 2.36 3.81 -21.23
N VAL A 71 1.33 3.73 -20.40
CA VAL A 71 0.22 4.70 -20.41
C VAL A 71 0.74 6.02 -19.84
N ALA A 72 0.30 7.16 -20.39
CA ALA A 72 0.64 8.46 -19.81
C ALA A 72 0.11 8.55 -18.37
N ALA A 73 0.96 9.00 -17.45
CA ALA A 73 0.55 9.17 -16.06
C ALA A 73 -0.62 10.18 -15.97
N GLY A 74 -1.81 9.67 -15.62
CA GLY A 74 -3.05 10.45 -15.58
C GLY A 74 -4.14 10.00 -16.56
N GLU A 75 -3.81 9.18 -17.57
CA GLU A 75 -4.77 8.66 -18.56
C GLU A 75 -5.20 7.20 -18.28
N SER A 76 -4.92 6.69 -17.07
CA SER A 76 -5.37 5.36 -16.66
C SER A 76 -6.90 5.28 -16.63
N THR A 77 -7.45 4.22 -17.22
CA THR A 77 -8.90 3.99 -17.36
C THR A 77 -9.39 2.78 -16.56
N LYS A 78 -8.49 1.89 -16.12
CA LYS A 78 -8.84 0.62 -15.47
C LYS A 78 -8.84 0.64 -13.94
N GLY A 79 -8.44 1.75 -13.32
CA GLY A 79 -8.36 1.90 -11.87
C GLY A 79 -8.86 3.26 -11.38
N PRO A 80 -8.77 3.53 -10.06
CA PRO A 80 -8.94 4.89 -9.56
C PRO A 80 -7.90 5.77 -10.26
N GLY A 81 -8.35 6.86 -10.88
CA GLY A 81 -7.44 7.87 -11.40
C GLY A 81 -6.58 8.49 -10.30
N ILE A 82 -5.63 9.33 -10.69
CA ILE A 82 -4.80 10.08 -9.74
C ILE A 82 -5.69 10.88 -8.79
N LYS A 83 -5.43 10.79 -7.48
CA LYS A 83 -6.24 11.45 -6.46
C LYS A 83 -6.23 12.96 -6.69
N LYS A 84 -7.38 13.61 -6.48
CA LYS A 84 -7.49 15.07 -6.63
C LYS A 84 -6.47 15.79 -5.73
N GLY A 85 -5.56 16.53 -6.34
CA GLY A 85 -4.48 17.26 -5.65
C GLY A 85 -3.08 16.71 -5.95
N ASP A 86 -2.98 15.46 -6.36
CA ASP A 86 -1.72 14.87 -6.81
C ASP A 86 -1.47 15.26 -8.27
N GLN A 87 -0.22 15.57 -8.61
CA GLN A 87 0.18 15.89 -9.98
C GLN A 87 0.99 14.74 -10.56
N ALA A 88 0.49 14.12 -11.63
CA ALA A 88 1.35 13.31 -12.47
C ALA A 88 2.27 14.20 -13.29
N ASN A 89 3.52 13.75 -13.42
CA ASN A 89 4.40 14.32 -14.43
C ASN A 89 3.81 13.99 -15.82
N PRO A 90 3.70 14.96 -16.74
CA PRO A 90 3.23 14.70 -18.12
C PRO A 90 4.14 13.76 -18.91
N TYR A 91 5.40 13.57 -18.49
CA TYR A 91 6.31 12.54 -19.00
C TYR A 91 6.31 11.27 -18.14
N GLY A 92 5.38 11.18 -17.19
CA GLY A 92 5.27 10.09 -16.24
C GLY A 92 4.80 8.81 -16.90
N PHE A 93 5.38 7.71 -16.44
CA PHE A 93 5.06 6.37 -16.88
C PHE A 93 3.99 5.76 -15.98
N SER A 94 2.97 5.15 -16.58
CA SER A 94 1.93 4.40 -15.87
C SER A 94 1.75 3.00 -16.46
N GLN A 95 1.26 2.12 -15.60
CA GLN A 95 0.84 0.76 -15.94
C GLN A 95 -0.58 0.56 -15.40
N GLU A 96 -1.42 -0.13 -16.15
CA GLU A 96 -2.76 -0.51 -15.73
C GLU A 96 -3.05 -1.94 -16.15
N ALA A 97 -3.88 -2.65 -15.38
CA ALA A 97 -4.24 -4.04 -15.66
C ALA A 97 -5.67 -4.28 -15.17
N ASP A 98 -6.32 -5.34 -15.69
CA ASP A 98 -7.64 -5.74 -15.20
C ASP A 98 -7.55 -6.36 -13.80
N SER A 99 -6.45 -7.07 -13.54
CA SER A 99 -6.12 -7.62 -12.22
C SER A 99 -4.62 -7.76 -12.04
N ALA A 100 -4.15 -7.55 -10.82
CA ALA A 100 -2.78 -7.83 -10.39
C ALA A 100 -2.82 -8.78 -9.20
N THR A 101 -2.02 -9.85 -9.25
CA THR A 101 -1.77 -10.74 -8.12
C THR A 101 -0.34 -10.55 -7.67
N LEU A 102 -0.16 -10.03 -6.45
CA LEU A 102 1.16 -9.82 -5.86
C LEU A 102 1.34 -10.83 -4.72
N LYS A 103 2.48 -11.53 -4.71
CA LYS A 103 2.89 -12.48 -3.67
C LYS A 103 4.18 -11.99 -3.03
N ASN A 104 4.38 -12.40 -1.78
CA ASN A 104 5.58 -12.04 -1.00
C ASN A 104 5.81 -10.52 -0.92
N VAL A 105 4.72 -9.75 -0.85
CA VAL A 105 4.75 -8.29 -0.89
C VAL A 105 5.50 -7.76 0.31
N LYS A 106 6.52 -6.95 0.03
CA LYS A 106 7.14 -6.05 0.99
C LYS A 106 7.09 -4.65 0.42
N GLN A 107 6.38 -3.77 1.12
CA GLN A 107 6.21 -2.40 0.66
C GLN A 107 6.53 -1.41 1.76
N THR A 108 7.17 -0.32 1.38
CA THR A 108 7.32 0.88 2.20
C THR A 108 6.42 1.95 1.60
N ALA A 109 5.34 2.28 2.32
CA ALA A 109 4.39 3.30 1.90
C ALA A 109 4.56 4.56 2.74
N TRP A 110 4.48 5.73 2.09
CA TRP A 110 4.41 7.03 2.75
C TRP A 110 2.99 7.34 3.23
N ALA A 111 2.00 6.97 2.43
CA ALA A 111 0.60 7.11 2.78
C ALA A 111 -0.22 5.98 2.18
N THR A 112 -1.31 5.64 2.86
CA THR A 112 -2.32 4.71 2.37
C THR A 112 -3.68 5.34 2.61
N THR A 113 -4.44 5.55 1.54
CA THR A 113 -5.83 6.00 1.59
C THR A 113 -6.70 4.89 1.02
N ALA A 114 -7.84 4.63 1.64
CA ALA A 114 -8.87 3.77 1.07
C ALA A 114 -10.23 4.41 1.31
N GLY A 115 -11.18 4.19 0.39
CA GLY A 115 -12.58 4.57 0.63
C GLY A 115 -13.17 3.71 1.76
N THR A 116 -13.01 2.40 1.63
CA THR A 116 -13.38 1.41 2.65
C THR A 116 -12.19 0.51 2.94
N PHE A 117 -11.89 0.26 4.22
CA PHE A 117 -10.85 -0.67 4.64
C PHE A 117 -11.35 -1.58 5.75
N LYS A 118 -11.64 -2.84 5.42
CA LYS A 118 -12.21 -3.83 6.33
C LYS A 118 -11.12 -4.79 6.80
N LEU A 119 -10.65 -4.57 8.02
CA LEU A 119 -9.56 -5.32 8.65
C LEU A 119 -10.08 -6.53 9.42
N SER A 120 -10.34 -7.63 8.71
CA SER A 120 -10.76 -8.90 9.33
C SER A 120 -9.71 -9.41 10.32
N GLY A 121 -10.09 -9.63 11.58
CA GLY A 121 -9.17 -10.16 12.60
C GLY A 121 -8.04 -9.20 12.98
N LEU A 122 -8.30 -7.90 12.97
CA LEU A 122 -7.33 -6.87 13.35
C LEU A 122 -6.69 -7.13 14.72
N SER A 123 -5.36 -7.18 14.75
CA SER A 123 -4.53 -7.21 15.96
C SER A 123 -3.53 -6.07 15.90
N MET A 124 -3.60 -5.18 16.90
CA MET A 124 -2.69 -4.04 17.03
C MET A 124 -1.83 -4.20 18.29
N LYS A 125 -0.52 -4.04 18.16
CA LYS A 125 0.44 -4.19 19.26
C LYS A 125 1.50 -3.11 19.22
N LEU A 126 1.93 -2.66 20.40
CA LEU A 126 3.07 -1.77 20.58
C LEU A 126 4.27 -2.56 21.08
N HIS A 127 5.43 -2.26 20.53
CA HIS A 127 6.71 -2.87 20.89
C HIS A 127 7.72 -1.78 21.24
N LYS A 128 8.56 -2.04 22.26
CA LYS A 128 9.77 -1.24 22.47
C LYS A 128 10.82 -1.64 21.43
N GLY A 129 11.55 -0.67 20.92
CA GLY A 129 12.56 -0.83 19.87
C GLY A 129 11.98 -0.88 18.46
N VAL A 130 12.85 -1.19 17.50
CA VAL A 130 12.51 -1.37 16.07
C VAL A 130 11.99 -2.79 15.86
N LYS A 131 10.76 -2.90 15.37
CA LYS A 131 10.12 -4.17 15.03
C LYS A 131 9.25 -4.00 13.79
N GLU A 132 9.94 -3.98 12.66
CA GLU A 132 9.30 -3.88 11.36
C GLU A 132 8.64 -5.20 10.94
N CYS A 133 7.58 -5.08 10.16
CA CYS A 133 7.00 -6.18 9.41
C CYS A 133 6.37 -5.67 8.11
N TYR A 134 6.12 -6.63 7.22
CA TYR A 134 5.61 -6.43 5.89
C TYR A 134 4.54 -7.50 5.60
#